data_AF-J9EM93-F1
#
_entry.id   AF-J9EM93-F1
#
_cell.length_a   1.000
_cell.length_b   1.000
_cell.length_c   1.000
_cell.angle_alpha   90.00
_cell.angle_beta   90.00
_cell.angle_gamma   90.00
#
_symmetry.space_group_name_H-M   'P 1'
#
loop_
_entity.id
_entity.type
_entity.pdbx_description
1 polymer ?
#
loop_
_entity_poly.entity_id
_entity_poly.type
_entity_poly.pdbx_seq_one_letter_code
_entity_poly.pdbx_strand_id
1 'polypeptide(L)'
;MDQYRNFDYEISKESINNTLMVGYLRSECSSNDICAGTLFPALSVQYPNGMVQIKSHTTTPPTVRFEQDKGIIVIWSQVDAFVQQGEHTSPFLTSNMMAELKLEKSIFQNYSFTSQMRIDKFKISDVTSLIDGIDKTSLEFLVSALNELLIGNDVAKKLSDGIKLPILFDFVQKSANVIFEKDRMRIAVDFCFDQNCSKNSIAENNDFDYYDNVNSTSTLS
;
A
#
# COMPACT_ATOMS: atom_id res chain seq x y z
N MET A 1 23.24 0.48 1.34
CA MET A 1 21.99 0.34 2.11
C MET A 1 20.88 0.04 1.12
N ASP A 2 20.27 -1.14 1.23
CA ASP A 2 19.28 -1.66 0.27
C ASP A 2 17.92 -0.99 0.48
N GLN A 3 17.64 0.09 -0.27
CA GLN A 3 16.39 0.87 -0.17
C GLN A 3 15.10 0.06 -0.37
N TYR A 4 15.17 -1.14 -0.96
CA TYR A 4 14.01 -1.99 -1.21
C TYR A 4 13.49 -2.74 0.03
N ARG A 5 14.27 -2.82 1.12
CA ARG A 5 13.83 -3.42 2.40
C ARG A 5 12.74 -2.62 3.11
N ASN A 6 12.41 -1.41 2.65
CA ASN A 6 11.32 -0.60 3.19
C ASN A 6 9.93 -1.24 2.98
N PHE A 7 9.82 -2.28 2.14
CA PHE A 7 8.62 -3.08 1.95
C PHE A 7 8.67 -4.44 2.67
N ASP A 8 9.69 -4.66 3.50
CA ASP A 8 9.72 -5.81 4.38
C ASP A 8 8.71 -5.58 5.52
N TYR A 9 7.99 -6.64 5.88
CA TYR A 9 6.97 -6.62 6.90
C TYR A 9 7.22 -7.73 7.91
N GLU A 10 6.98 -7.41 9.19
CA GLU A 10 6.97 -8.39 10.26
C GLU A 10 5.68 -8.24 11.05
N ILE A 11 4.92 -9.34 11.11
CA ILE A 11 3.70 -9.46 11.89
C ILE A 11 3.99 -10.46 13.00
N SER A 12 4.29 -9.94 14.19
CA SER A 12 4.61 -10.69 15.40
C SER A 12 3.91 -10.07 16.60
N LYS A 13 3.99 -10.75 17.75
CA LYS A 13 3.47 -10.19 19.01
C LYS A 13 4.13 -8.87 19.38
N GLU A 14 5.40 -8.71 19.04
CA GLU A 14 6.23 -7.54 19.35
C GLU A 14 6.01 -6.39 18.36
N SER A 15 5.75 -6.68 17.08
CA SER A 15 5.54 -5.65 16.06
C SER A 15 4.14 -5.03 16.09
N ILE A 16 3.19 -5.71 16.75
CA ILE A 16 1.79 -5.30 16.82
C ILE A 16 1.51 -4.56 18.15
N ASN A 17 1.22 -3.27 18.06
CA ASN A 17 0.78 -2.46 19.22
C ASN A 17 -0.70 -2.66 19.61
N ASN A 18 -1.43 -3.55 18.94
CA ASN A 18 -2.86 -3.78 19.17
C ASN A 18 -3.10 -5.14 19.86
N THR A 19 -3.63 -5.12 21.08
CA THR A 19 -3.88 -6.30 21.91
C THR A 19 -4.88 -7.29 21.30
N LEU A 20 -5.84 -6.82 20.50
CA LEU A 20 -6.78 -7.69 19.77
C LEU A 20 -6.07 -8.50 18.69
N MET A 21 -5.01 -7.92 18.11
CA MET A 21 -4.28 -8.51 16.98
C MET A 21 -3.28 -9.58 17.43
N VAL A 22 -2.76 -9.48 18.65
CA VAL A 22 -1.99 -10.54 19.29
C VAL A 22 -2.83 -11.82 19.48
N GLY A 23 -4.15 -11.68 19.65
CA GLY A 23 -5.09 -12.81 19.72
C GLY A 23 -5.11 -13.64 18.44
N TYR A 24 -5.11 -12.99 17.27
CA TYR A 24 -5.16 -13.67 15.98
C TYR A 24 -3.92 -14.52 15.68
N LEU A 25 -2.77 -14.14 16.24
CA LEU A 25 -1.51 -14.87 16.03
C LEU A 25 -1.39 -16.14 16.87
N ARG A 26 -2.33 -16.44 17.76
CA ARG A 26 -2.26 -17.68 18.54
C ARG A 26 -2.52 -18.89 17.65
N SER A 27 -1.76 -19.94 17.88
CA SER A 27 -2.03 -21.26 17.30
C SER A 27 -3.24 -21.94 17.93
N GLU A 28 -3.62 -21.58 19.16
CA GLU A 28 -4.74 -22.15 19.91
C GLU A 28 -5.64 -21.04 20.45
N CYS A 29 -6.95 -21.20 20.33
CA CYS A 29 -7.93 -20.16 20.66
C CYS A 29 -8.79 -20.58 21.86
N SER A 30 -9.18 -19.60 22.67
CA SER A 30 -10.24 -19.78 23.68
C SER A 30 -11.59 -20.02 22.98
N SER A 31 -12.57 -20.59 23.68
CA SER A 31 -13.84 -21.09 23.11
C SER A 31 -14.73 -20.07 22.37
N ASN A 32 -14.35 -18.79 22.29
CA ASN A 32 -15.05 -17.73 21.53
C ASN A 32 -14.10 -16.79 20.76
N ASP A 33 -12.80 -17.09 20.68
CA ASP A 33 -11.82 -16.23 20.01
C ASP A 33 -11.50 -16.75 18.61
N ILE A 34 -11.31 -15.85 17.64
CA ILE A 34 -10.77 -16.20 16.32
C ILE A 34 -9.25 -16.06 16.38
N CYS A 35 -8.52 -17.15 16.12
CA CYS A 35 -7.07 -17.13 15.99
C CYS A 35 -6.58 -18.00 14.82
N ALA A 36 -5.28 -18.05 14.58
CA ALA A 36 -4.70 -18.84 13.49
C ALA A 36 -5.11 -20.32 13.58
N GLY A 37 -5.29 -20.86 14.79
CA GLY A 37 -5.83 -22.21 15.00
C GLY A 37 -7.28 -22.41 14.57
N THR A 38 -8.12 -21.37 14.59
CA THR A 38 -9.50 -21.45 14.06
C THR A 38 -9.49 -21.53 12.55
N LEU A 39 -8.57 -20.82 11.90
CA LEU A 39 -8.42 -20.83 10.44
C LEU A 39 -7.72 -22.10 9.95
N PHE A 40 -6.75 -22.59 10.72
CA PHE A 40 -5.96 -23.77 10.42
C PHE A 40 -5.93 -24.72 11.62
N PRO A 41 -6.93 -25.60 11.77
CA PRO A 41 -7.03 -26.48 12.94
C PRO A 41 -5.81 -27.39 13.17
N ALA A 42 -5.13 -27.81 12.10
CA ALA A 42 -3.91 -28.62 12.22
C ALA A 42 -2.77 -27.87 12.93
N LEU A 43 -2.76 -26.53 12.86
CA LEU A 43 -1.77 -25.69 13.54
C LEU A 43 -1.85 -25.81 15.07
N SER A 44 -3.07 -25.86 15.63
CA SER A 44 -3.29 -25.97 17.08
C SER A 44 -2.89 -27.34 17.63
N VAL A 45 -3.11 -28.39 16.83
CA VAL A 45 -2.75 -29.77 17.17
C VAL A 45 -1.24 -29.97 17.16
N GLN A 46 -0.56 -29.45 16.13
CA GLN A 46 0.87 -29.64 15.95
C GLN A 46 1.71 -28.72 16.84
N TYR A 47 1.25 -27.50 17.08
CA TYR A 47 1.96 -26.50 17.88
C TYR A 47 1.07 -25.90 18.99
N PRO A 48 0.65 -26.67 20.01
CA PRO A 48 -0.20 -26.17 21.08
C PRO A 48 0.46 -25.03 21.85
N ASN A 49 -0.32 -24.03 22.28
CA ASN A 49 0.16 -22.81 22.95
C ASN A 49 1.26 -22.03 22.18
N GLY A 50 1.40 -22.23 20.87
CA GLY A 50 2.34 -21.50 20.03
C GLY A 50 1.85 -20.11 19.60
N MET A 51 2.80 -19.22 19.31
CA MET A 51 2.56 -17.90 18.72
C MET A 51 3.09 -17.86 17.29
N VAL A 52 2.23 -17.51 16.34
CA VAL A 52 2.59 -17.34 14.93
C VAL A 52 3.30 -16.02 14.72
N GLN A 53 4.37 -16.06 13.95
CA GLN A 53 5.11 -14.91 13.47
C GLN A 53 5.20 -15.02 11.95
N ILE A 54 4.86 -13.95 11.23
CA ILE A 54 4.91 -13.90 9.77
C ILE A 54 5.93 -12.83 9.39
N LYS A 55 6.89 -13.22 8.55
CA LYS A 55 7.90 -12.32 7.99
C LYS A 55 7.76 -12.31 6.48
N SER A 56 7.64 -11.13 5.91
CA SER A 56 7.65 -10.91 4.47
C SER A 56 8.86 -10.07 4.13
N HIS A 57 9.65 -10.50 3.15
CA HIS A 57 10.77 -9.72 2.66
C HIS A 57 10.74 -9.62 1.15
N THR A 58 11.16 -8.47 0.64
CA THR A 58 11.14 -8.15 -0.78
C THR A 58 12.26 -8.92 -1.49
N THR A 59 11.92 -9.68 -2.54
CA THR A 59 12.88 -10.53 -3.28
C THR A 59 13.48 -9.82 -4.49
N THR A 60 12.78 -8.82 -5.03
CA THR A 60 13.24 -8.01 -6.18
C THR A 60 12.91 -6.54 -5.97
N PRO A 61 13.69 -5.60 -6.51
CA PRO A 61 13.34 -4.18 -6.48
C PRO A 61 11.90 -3.95 -7.00
N PRO A 62 11.07 -3.17 -6.29
CA PRO A 62 9.74 -2.82 -6.75
C PRO A 62 9.79 -2.18 -8.13
N THR A 63 8.86 -2.56 -9.01
CA THR A 63 8.76 -2.00 -10.36
C THR A 63 7.58 -1.04 -10.43
N VAL A 64 7.79 0.11 -11.07
CA VAL A 64 6.74 1.11 -11.29
C VAL A 64 6.32 1.06 -12.75
N ARG A 65 5.01 1.01 -13.00
CA ARG A 65 4.41 0.98 -14.32
C ARG A 65 3.30 2.01 -14.40
N PHE A 66 3.32 2.82 -15.44
CA PHE A 66 2.26 3.77 -15.71
C PHE A 66 1.40 3.25 -16.86
N GLU A 67 0.13 3.05 -16.58
CA GLU A 67 -0.92 2.81 -17.57
C GLU A 67 -1.75 4.07 -17.74
N GLN A 68 -2.65 4.07 -18.72
CA GLN A 68 -3.61 5.15 -18.87
C GLN A 68 -4.42 5.33 -17.58
N ASP A 69 -4.29 6.53 -16.99
CA ASP A 69 -4.96 6.97 -15.76
C ASP A 69 -4.60 6.17 -14.49
N LYS A 70 -3.52 5.36 -14.53
CA LYS A 70 -3.14 4.49 -13.39
C LYS A 70 -1.62 4.43 -13.22
N GLY A 71 -1.16 4.78 -12.02
CA GLY A 71 0.17 4.42 -11.54
C GLY A 71 0.10 3.11 -10.75
N ILE A 72 0.92 2.12 -11.14
CA ILE A 72 0.96 0.79 -10.53
C ILE A 72 2.37 0.52 -10.03
N ILE A 73 2.50 -0.01 -8.82
CA ILE A 73 3.75 -0.51 -8.24
C ILE A 73 3.59 -2.02 -8.04
N VAL A 74 4.50 -2.81 -8.59
CA VAL A 74 4.51 -4.27 -8.43
C VAL A 74 5.64 -4.66 -7.50
N ILE A 75 5.30 -5.39 -6.44
CA ILE A 75 6.22 -5.88 -5.43
C ILE A 75 6.20 -7.40 -5.45
N TRP A 76 7.38 -8.00 -5.43
CA TRP A 76 7.56 -9.43 -5.23
C TRP A 76 8.23 -9.64 -3.88
N SER A 77 7.63 -10.50 -3.06
CA SER A 77 8.12 -10.86 -1.74
C SER A 77 8.07 -12.37 -1.52
N GLN A 78 8.91 -12.82 -0.60
CA GLN A 78 8.82 -14.14 0.00
C GLN A 78 8.26 -13.97 1.41
N VAL A 79 7.29 -14.79 1.74
CA VAL A 79 6.58 -14.81 3.02
C VAL A 79 6.91 -16.11 3.73
N ASP A 80 7.53 -16.00 4.89
CA ASP A 80 7.88 -17.10 5.77
C ASP A 80 7.11 -16.97 7.08
N ALA A 81 6.48 -18.05 7.53
CA ALA A 81 5.79 -18.10 8.81
C ALA A 81 6.42 -19.12 9.76
N PHE A 82 6.47 -18.72 11.02
CA PHE A 82 7.10 -19.43 12.11
C PHE A 82 6.11 -19.57 13.27
N VAL A 83 6.25 -20.64 14.06
CA VAL A 83 5.60 -20.75 15.35
C VAL A 83 6.65 -20.71 16.44
N GLN A 84 6.44 -19.85 17.42
CA GLN A 84 7.23 -19.74 18.64
C GLN A 84 6.53 -20.46 19.80
N GLN A 85 7.24 -21.40 20.44
CA GLN A 85 6.83 -22.12 21.64
C GLN A 85 7.93 -22.03 22.70
N GLY A 86 7.78 -21.11 23.65
CA GLY A 86 8.85 -20.76 24.60
C GLY A 86 10.05 -20.15 23.85
N GLU A 87 11.22 -20.76 24.02
CA GLU A 87 12.48 -20.34 23.36
C GLU A 87 12.66 -20.93 21.95
N HIS A 88 11.82 -21.91 21.55
CA HIS A 88 11.95 -22.56 20.25
C HIS A 88 11.10 -21.84 19.21
N THR A 89 11.70 -21.58 18.04
CA THR A 89 11.02 -21.04 16.86
C THR A 89 11.15 -22.03 15.71
N SER A 90 10.04 -22.49 15.16
CA SER A 90 10.01 -23.47 14.07
C SER A 90 9.35 -22.88 12.82
N PRO A 91 10.01 -22.90 11.64
CA PRO A 91 9.35 -22.54 10.39
C PRO A 91 8.31 -23.60 10.03
N PHE A 92 7.16 -23.17 9.52
CA PHE A 92 6.10 -24.10 9.08
C PHE A 92 5.49 -23.74 7.71
N LEU A 93 5.78 -22.56 7.17
CA LEU A 93 5.27 -22.11 5.89
C LEU A 93 6.28 -21.21 5.20
N THR A 94 6.48 -21.43 3.90
CA THR A 94 7.13 -20.51 2.98
C THR A 94 6.27 -20.37 1.73
N SER A 95 6.13 -19.15 1.21
CA SER A 95 5.42 -18.87 -0.03
C SER A 95 5.95 -17.62 -0.73
N ASN A 96 5.71 -17.52 -2.03
CA ASN A 96 5.96 -16.32 -2.81
C ASN A 96 4.68 -15.50 -2.95
N MET A 97 4.80 -14.18 -2.85
CA MET A 97 3.71 -13.25 -3.00
C MET A 97 4.08 -12.16 -4.00
N MET A 98 3.15 -11.88 -4.90
CA MET A 98 3.16 -10.68 -5.73
C MET A 98 2.03 -9.76 -5.27
N ALA A 99 2.30 -8.48 -5.12
CA ALA A 99 1.29 -7.46 -4.84
C ALA A 99 1.36 -6.33 -5.87
N GLU A 100 0.21 -5.98 -6.46
CA GLU A 100 0.02 -4.77 -7.25
C GLU A 100 -0.58 -3.68 -6.35
N LEU A 101 0.15 -2.59 -6.18
CA LEU A 101 -0.31 -1.39 -5.50
C LEU A 101 -0.72 -0.35 -6.55
N LYS A 102 -1.89 0.26 -6.39
CA LYS A 102 -2.32 1.42 -7.16
C LYS A 102 -1.97 2.71 -6.42
N LEU A 103 -1.55 3.71 -7.20
CA LEU A 103 -1.42 5.09 -6.75
C LEU A 103 -2.78 5.78 -6.86
N GLU A 104 -3.29 6.25 -5.74
CA GLU A 104 -4.53 7.03 -5.62
C GLU A 104 -4.21 8.41 -5.03
N LYS A 105 -5.07 9.39 -5.33
CA LYS A 105 -4.98 10.78 -4.80
C LYS A 105 -3.58 11.37 -4.94
N SER A 106 -3.00 11.23 -6.12
CA SER A 106 -1.67 11.75 -6.40
C SER A 106 -1.69 13.26 -6.46
N ILE A 107 -0.86 13.90 -5.64
CA ILE A 107 -0.78 15.36 -5.52
C ILE A 107 0.66 15.77 -5.77
N PHE A 108 0.86 16.86 -6.50
CA PHE A 108 2.15 17.50 -6.62
C PHE A 108 2.06 18.91 -6.03
N GLN A 109 2.76 19.17 -4.93
CA GLN A 109 2.75 20.47 -4.28
C GLN A 109 4.12 20.76 -3.67
N ASN A 110 4.58 22.02 -3.79
CA ASN A 110 5.85 22.47 -3.21
C ASN A 110 7.02 21.57 -3.63
N TYR A 111 7.05 21.19 -4.91
CA TYR A 111 8.06 20.27 -5.47
C TYR A 111 8.08 18.88 -4.84
N SER A 112 7.03 18.49 -4.11
CA SER A 112 6.86 17.16 -3.55
C SER A 112 5.71 16.44 -4.22
N PHE A 113 5.99 15.25 -4.72
CA PHE A 113 4.98 14.32 -5.21
C PHE A 113 4.54 13.39 -4.09
N THR A 114 3.27 13.42 -3.71
CA THR A 114 2.68 12.51 -2.72
C THR A 114 1.57 11.69 -3.37
N SER A 115 1.34 10.48 -2.87
CA SER A 115 0.22 9.65 -3.29
C SER A 115 -0.13 8.63 -2.21
N GLN A 116 -1.39 8.20 -2.17
CA GLN A 116 -1.81 7.07 -1.36
C GLN A 116 -1.58 5.78 -2.14
N MET A 117 -0.90 4.80 -1.54
CA MET A 117 -0.76 3.46 -2.13
C MET A 117 -1.88 2.55 -1.60
N ARG A 118 -2.51 1.81 -2.51
CA ARG A 118 -3.56 0.84 -2.16
C ARG A 118 -3.28 -0.49 -2.82
N ILE A 119 -3.31 -1.59 -2.07
CA ILE A 119 -3.24 -2.94 -2.64
C ILE A 119 -4.48 -3.15 -3.51
N ASP A 120 -4.27 -3.37 -4.81
CA ASP A 120 -5.33 -3.67 -5.78
C ASP A 120 -5.49 -5.18 -5.96
N LYS A 121 -4.36 -5.87 -6.11
CA LYS A 121 -4.32 -7.31 -6.33
C LYS A 121 -3.13 -7.90 -5.62
N PHE A 122 -3.25 -9.16 -5.28
CA PHE A 122 -2.13 -9.97 -4.88
C PHE A 122 -2.28 -11.37 -5.46
N LYS A 123 -1.17 -12.11 -5.52
CA LYS A 123 -1.13 -13.48 -5.99
C LYS A 123 -0.14 -14.25 -5.13
N ILE A 124 -0.55 -15.43 -4.68
CA ILE A 124 0.31 -16.33 -3.92
C ILE A 124 0.76 -17.48 -4.83
N SER A 125 2.01 -17.88 -4.71
CA SER A 125 2.62 -18.99 -5.46
C SER A 125 3.63 -19.74 -4.59
N ASP A 126 4.05 -20.92 -5.06
CA ASP A 126 5.14 -21.70 -4.46
C ASP A 126 4.96 -21.97 -2.96
N VAL A 127 3.73 -22.31 -2.56
CA VAL A 127 3.38 -22.58 -1.17
C VAL A 127 3.97 -23.91 -0.74
N THR A 128 4.79 -23.88 0.30
CA THR A 128 5.34 -25.06 0.98
C THR A 128 4.96 -24.97 2.45
N SER A 129 4.12 -25.88 2.94
CA SER A 129 3.70 -25.90 4.34
C SER A 129 3.91 -27.26 4.99
N LEU A 130 4.23 -27.25 6.28
CA LEU A 130 4.29 -28.42 7.16
C LEU A 130 2.96 -28.68 7.88
N ILE A 131 1.94 -27.84 7.65
CA ILE A 131 0.62 -27.91 8.27
C ILE A 131 -0.42 -28.26 7.21
N ASP A 132 -1.18 -29.33 7.47
CA ASP A 132 -2.26 -29.74 6.59
C ASP A 132 -3.35 -28.68 6.49
N GLY A 133 -3.84 -28.46 5.26
CA GLY A 133 -4.90 -27.48 4.97
C GLY A 133 -4.41 -26.05 4.72
N ILE A 134 -3.11 -25.78 4.83
CA ILE A 134 -2.52 -24.52 4.35
C ILE A 134 -2.14 -24.68 2.88
N ASP A 135 -2.99 -24.18 2.00
CA ASP A 135 -2.77 -24.10 0.57
C ASP A 135 -2.86 -22.65 0.04
N LYS A 136 -2.58 -22.48 -1.25
CA LYS A 136 -2.67 -21.17 -1.92
C LYS A 136 -4.01 -20.46 -1.67
N THR A 137 -5.14 -21.15 -1.79
CA THR A 137 -6.47 -20.54 -1.70
C THR A 137 -6.74 -20.04 -0.29
N SER A 138 -6.35 -20.84 0.71
CA SER A 138 -6.49 -20.49 2.12
C SER A 138 -5.64 -19.27 2.50
N LEU A 139 -4.42 -19.17 1.97
CA LEU A 139 -3.56 -18.01 2.18
C LEU A 139 -4.10 -16.77 1.46
N GLU A 140 -4.68 -16.91 0.27
CA GLU A 140 -5.28 -15.77 -0.44
C GLU A 140 -6.50 -15.21 0.33
N PHE A 141 -7.28 -16.09 0.96
CA PHE A 141 -8.35 -15.68 1.88
C PHE A 141 -7.81 -14.93 3.10
N LEU A 142 -6.76 -15.46 3.74
CA LEU A 142 -6.12 -14.84 4.91
C LEU A 142 -5.58 -13.44 4.57
N VAL A 143 -4.83 -13.32 3.47
CA VAL A 143 -4.24 -12.03 3.05
C VAL A 143 -5.33 -11.01 2.72
N SER A 144 -6.44 -11.43 2.10
CA SER A 144 -7.59 -10.54 1.85
C SER A 144 -8.13 -9.95 3.14
N ALA A 145 -8.34 -10.79 4.17
CA ALA A 145 -8.84 -10.35 5.46
C ALA A 145 -7.84 -9.46 6.22
N LEU A 146 -6.55 -9.78 6.16
CA LEU A 146 -5.50 -9.00 6.83
C LEU A 146 -5.20 -7.66 6.15
N ASN A 147 -5.42 -7.56 4.83
CA ASN A 147 -5.19 -6.34 4.07
C ASN A 147 -6.01 -5.17 4.64
N GLU A 148 -7.30 -5.38 4.88
CA GLU A 148 -8.19 -4.35 5.43
C GLU A 148 -7.84 -3.96 6.88
N LEU A 149 -7.34 -4.93 7.67
CA LEU A 149 -7.13 -4.74 9.10
C LEU A 149 -5.74 -4.19 9.46
N LEU A 150 -4.69 -4.57 8.74
CA LEU A 150 -3.30 -4.35 9.16
C LEU A 150 -2.46 -3.61 8.12
N ILE A 151 -2.50 -4.07 6.87
CA ILE A 151 -1.49 -3.69 5.88
C ILE A 151 -1.89 -2.39 5.17
N GLY A 152 -3.19 -2.18 4.91
CA GLY A 152 -3.68 -1.05 4.11
C GLY A 152 -3.26 0.32 4.66
N ASN A 153 -3.34 0.53 5.96
CA ASN A 153 -3.01 1.82 6.59
C ASN A 153 -1.51 2.15 6.53
N ASP A 154 -0.64 1.14 6.68
CA ASP A 154 0.81 1.33 6.60
C ASP A 154 1.24 1.59 5.16
N VAL A 155 0.77 0.75 4.22
CA VAL A 155 1.03 0.92 2.79
C VAL A 155 0.58 2.30 2.29
N ALA A 156 -0.61 2.75 2.68
CA ALA A 156 -1.14 4.05 2.28
C ALA A 156 -0.25 5.23 2.70
N LYS A 157 0.50 5.09 3.80
CA LYS A 157 1.38 6.14 4.33
C LYS A 157 2.81 6.08 3.83
N LYS A 158 3.26 4.97 3.25
CA LYS A 158 4.66 4.85 2.78
C LYS A 158 5.09 5.90 1.76
N LEU A 159 4.14 6.50 1.02
CA LEU A 159 4.40 7.57 0.06
C LEU A 159 3.80 8.93 0.49
N SER A 160 3.38 9.06 1.76
CA SER A 160 2.83 10.32 2.30
C SER A 160 3.89 11.39 2.50
N ASP A 161 5.12 10.99 2.83
CA ASP A 161 6.24 11.93 3.04
C ASP A 161 6.72 12.56 1.72
N GLY A 162 6.35 11.93 0.60
CA GLY A 162 6.51 12.42 -0.76
C GLY A 162 7.90 12.25 -1.35
N ILE A 163 7.96 12.30 -2.68
CA ILE A 163 9.18 12.32 -3.48
C ILE A 163 9.47 13.76 -3.86
N LYS A 164 10.58 14.30 -3.36
CA LYS A 164 11.03 15.64 -3.72
C LYS A 164 11.62 15.63 -5.12
N LEU A 165 11.08 16.47 -6.00
CA LEU A 165 11.62 16.74 -7.33
C LEU A 165 12.50 17.99 -7.30
N PRO A 166 13.47 18.12 -8.23
CA PRO A 166 14.30 19.32 -8.33
C PRO A 166 13.44 20.57 -8.49
N ILE A 167 13.80 21.62 -7.74
CA ILE A 167 13.20 22.95 -7.90
C ILE A 167 13.70 23.52 -9.22
N LEU A 168 12.79 23.69 -10.18
CA LEU A 168 13.13 24.28 -11.47
C LEU A 168 13.01 25.81 -11.44
N PHE A 169 12.08 26.35 -10.65
CA PHE A 169 11.80 27.79 -10.57
C PHE A 169 11.46 28.23 -9.14
N ASP A 170 11.91 29.40 -8.71
CA ASP A 170 11.53 29.96 -7.40
C ASP A 170 10.22 30.76 -7.50
N PHE A 171 9.16 30.10 -8.01
CA PHE A 171 7.84 30.70 -8.19
C PHE A 171 6.80 29.97 -7.35
N VAL A 172 5.77 30.72 -6.92
CA VAL A 172 4.65 30.15 -6.18
C VAL A 172 3.82 29.29 -7.13
N GLN A 173 3.69 28.02 -6.77
CA GLN A 173 2.81 27.08 -7.46
C GLN A 173 1.35 27.45 -7.20
N LYS A 174 0.57 27.70 -8.26
CA LYS A 174 -0.86 28.03 -8.18
C LYS A 174 -1.73 26.78 -8.24
N SER A 175 -1.39 25.87 -9.15
CA SER A 175 -2.07 24.60 -9.36
C SER A 175 -1.06 23.58 -9.85
N ALA A 176 -1.36 22.29 -9.67
CA ALA A 176 -0.74 21.23 -10.45
C ALA A 176 -1.74 20.15 -10.75
N ASN A 177 -1.49 19.46 -11.85
CA ASN A 177 -2.21 18.27 -12.26
C ASN A 177 -1.21 17.14 -12.50
N VAL A 178 -1.46 16.00 -11.86
CA VAL A 178 -0.72 14.75 -12.05
C VAL A 178 -1.55 13.85 -12.95
N ILE A 179 -1.02 13.52 -14.11
CA ILE A 179 -1.69 12.70 -15.12
C ILE A 179 -0.83 11.48 -15.40
N PHE A 180 -1.43 10.30 -15.28
CA PHE A 180 -0.80 9.04 -15.65
C PHE A 180 -1.12 8.73 -17.11
N GLU A 181 -0.08 8.66 -17.93
CA GLU A 181 -0.16 8.26 -19.33
C GLU A 181 0.59 6.94 -19.49
N LYS A 182 0.35 6.25 -20.61
CA LYS A 182 1.08 5.02 -20.88
C LYS A 182 2.60 5.27 -20.83
N ASP A 183 3.29 4.48 -20.00
CA ASP A 183 4.74 4.47 -19.79
C ASP A 183 5.34 5.76 -19.18
N ARG A 184 4.52 6.75 -18.79
CA ARG A 184 5.03 7.99 -18.16
C ARG A 184 4.01 8.67 -17.23
N MET A 185 4.53 9.39 -16.25
CA MET A 185 3.76 10.34 -15.44
C MET A 185 4.02 11.76 -15.95
N ARG A 186 2.96 12.51 -16.26
CA ARG A 186 3.03 13.92 -16.63
C ARG A 186 2.57 14.77 -15.46
N ILE A 187 3.43 15.69 -15.04
CA ILE A 187 3.11 16.70 -14.02
C ILE A 187 3.02 18.04 -14.76
N ALA A 188 1.81 18.62 -14.81
CA ALA A 188 1.58 19.96 -15.35
C ALA A 188 1.41 20.92 -14.17
N VAL A 189 2.12 22.04 -14.19
CA VAL A 189 2.16 22.99 -13.07
C VAL A 189 1.99 24.40 -13.58
N ASP A 190 1.04 25.14 -13.02
CA ASP A 190 0.92 26.58 -13.28
C ASP A 190 1.65 27.34 -12.17
N PHE A 191 2.61 28.17 -12.59
CA PHE A 191 3.35 29.04 -11.69
C PHE A 191 2.83 30.47 -11.79
N CYS A 192 2.86 31.17 -10.66
CA CYS A 192 2.54 32.59 -10.59
C CYS A 192 3.80 33.40 -10.27
N PHE A 193 4.05 34.43 -11.09
CA PHE A 193 5.20 35.32 -10.99
C PHE A 193 4.71 36.77 -10.94
N ASP A 194 4.20 37.25 -9.79
CA ASP A 194 4.09 38.68 -9.40
C ASP A 194 3.45 38.86 -8.00
N GLN A 195 3.26 40.11 -7.55
CA GLN A 195 2.64 40.50 -6.27
C GLN A 195 1.16 40.09 -6.08
N ASN A 196 0.49 39.55 -7.10
CA ASN A 196 -0.93 39.18 -7.05
C ASN A 196 -1.22 37.68 -6.79
N CYS A 197 -0.21 36.88 -6.46
CA CYS A 197 -0.37 35.43 -6.31
C CYS A 197 -1.14 34.96 -5.05
N SER A 198 -1.37 35.84 -4.07
CA SER A 198 -1.93 35.50 -2.75
C SER A 198 -3.44 35.62 -2.62
N LYS A 199 -4.19 35.86 -3.71
CA LYS A 199 -5.65 36.10 -3.63
C LYS A 199 -6.56 34.89 -3.85
N ASN A 200 -6.07 33.77 -4.38
CA ASN A 200 -6.92 32.58 -4.59
C ASN A 200 -6.29 31.36 -3.94
N SER A 201 -6.95 30.86 -2.89
CA SER A 201 -6.71 29.53 -2.34
C SER A 201 -6.72 28.49 -3.46
N ILE A 202 -5.81 27.52 -3.37
CA ILE A 202 -5.67 26.39 -4.30
C ILE A 202 -7.05 25.72 -4.39
N ALA A 203 -7.76 25.95 -5.50
CA ALA A 203 -9.02 25.29 -5.77
C ALA A 203 -8.69 23.95 -6.45
N GLU A 204 -9.09 22.85 -5.81
CA GLU A 204 -9.25 21.58 -6.50
C GLU A 204 -10.29 21.80 -7.61
N ASN A 205 -9.84 21.75 -8.86
CA ASN A 205 -10.71 22.06 -9.99
C ASN A 205 -11.58 20.83 -10.28
N ASN A 206 -12.78 20.81 -9.70
CA ASN A 206 -13.88 20.01 -10.21
C ASN A 206 -14.42 20.67 -11.48
N ASP A 207 -14.55 19.85 -12.52
CA ASP A 207 -15.28 20.06 -13.77
C ASP A 207 -14.73 21.08 -14.80
N PHE A 208 -14.37 20.51 -15.95
CA PHE A 208 -14.11 21.20 -17.21
C PHE A 208 -15.43 21.38 -17.97
N ASP A 209 -16.02 22.58 -17.93
CA ASP A 209 -17.05 22.99 -18.91
C ASP A 209 -16.44 23.97 -19.93
N TYR A 210 -16.06 23.41 -21.08
CA TYR A 210 -15.34 24.07 -22.18
C TYR A 210 -16.25 24.91 -23.11
N TYR A 211 -17.55 25.05 -22.83
CA TYR A 211 -18.53 25.58 -23.79
C TYR A 211 -19.36 26.80 -23.40
N ASP A 212 -19.06 27.52 -22.31
CA ASP A 212 -19.77 28.76 -22.00
C ASP A 212 -18.82 29.96 -22.05
N ASN A 213 -18.65 30.56 -23.23
CA ASN A 213 -18.45 32.02 -23.43
C ASN A 213 -18.29 32.45 -24.91
N VAL A 214 -18.93 31.75 -25.84
CA VAL A 214 -19.14 32.27 -27.19
C VAL A 214 -20.60 32.70 -27.32
N ASN A 215 -20.99 33.77 -26.63
CA ASN A 215 -22.09 34.67 -27.02
C ASN A 215 -22.37 35.74 -25.95
N SER A 216 -21.65 36.86 -26.01
CA SER A 216 -22.21 38.17 -25.63
C SER A 216 -21.29 39.30 -26.10
N THR A 217 -21.18 39.47 -27.42
CA THR A 217 -20.87 40.77 -28.03
C THR A 217 -22.09 41.22 -28.83
N SER A 218 -22.94 42.06 -28.23
CA SER A 218 -23.72 43.10 -28.93
C SER A 218 -24.70 43.75 -27.95
N THR A 219 -24.42 44.98 -27.54
CA THR A 219 -25.34 46.12 -27.74
C THR A 219 -24.63 47.40 -27.31
N LEU A 220 -24.33 48.24 -28.30
CA LEU A 220 -24.10 49.66 -28.15
C LEU A 220 -25.40 50.34 -27.72
N SER A 221 -25.30 51.24 -26.73
CA SER A 221 -25.99 52.54 -26.67
C SER A 221 -25.44 53.33 -25.49
#